data_AF-A0A7J4FC74-F1
#
_entry.id   AF-A0A7J4FC74-F1
#
_cell.length_a   1.000
_cell.length_b   1.000
_cell.length_c   1.000
_cell.angle_alpha   90.00
_cell.angle_beta   90.00
_cell.angle_gamma   90.00
#
_symmetry.space_group_name_H-M   'P 1'
#
loop_
_entity.id
_entity.type
_entity.pdbx_description
1 polymer ?
#
loop_
_entity_poly.entity_id
_entity_poly.type
_entity_poly.pdbx_seq_one_letter_code
_entity_poly.pdbx_strand_id
1 'polypeptide(L)'
;MGGYPGQGQTDDLRLRLFKGLYGLFEPIPLLASVGRRAGGGRLSRAAAYYGFKPEGVAGSAVGTSIVGLAVTTVVLSLIPYQVPLAFMAVLALTVAILLFLHVANFLPSRLDRERRSITAYTPLILHEIYFILSGRGTILDVLSAVGSGGYPYVSNAFRSMLQRTFNGEGPERLLREYLDRQPSEILRRACAGLLFTRGLESETAIAMMDLSKRQVQGYFKGFLRQIEDRLSALFAITFFLPTIVVLVAFGQDIAWVEMLTLWVPAYTLLVDLLYNNMLRARARLVG
;
A
#
# COMPACT_ATOMS: atom_id res chain seq x y z
N MET A 1 1.20 22.48 16.10
CA MET A 1 0.06 21.81 15.43
C MET A 1 0.21 22.00 13.93
N GLY A 2 0.62 20.96 13.20
CA GLY A 2 0.89 21.02 11.77
C GLY A 2 0.96 19.63 11.17
N GLY A 3 -0.01 18.77 11.51
CA GLY A 3 -0.17 17.48 10.86
C GLY A 3 -0.97 17.70 9.57
N TYR A 4 -0.44 17.24 8.44
CA TYR A 4 -1.08 17.28 7.12
C TYR A 4 -2.58 16.89 7.21
N PRO A 5 -3.53 17.85 7.12
CA PRO A 5 -4.95 17.57 7.38
C PRO A 5 -5.64 16.80 6.26
N GLY A 6 -4.99 16.53 5.12
CA GLY A 6 -5.61 15.87 3.97
C GLY A 6 -5.47 14.33 3.89
N GLN A 7 -4.43 13.75 4.50
CA GLN A 7 -4.14 12.31 4.34
C GLN A 7 -4.98 11.41 5.26
N GLY A 8 -5.25 11.83 6.50
CA GLY A 8 -6.07 11.05 7.43
C GLY A 8 -7.53 10.93 7.00
N GLN A 9 -8.12 12.01 6.49
CA GLN A 9 -9.56 12.05 6.18
C GLN A 9 -9.93 11.23 4.93
N THR A 10 -9.07 11.24 3.92
CA THR A 10 -9.30 10.46 2.67
C THR A 10 -9.05 8.97 2.88
N ASP A 11 -8.06 8.60 3.69
CA ASP A 11 -7.80 7.21 4.03
C ASP A 11 -8.86 6.61 4.98
N ASP A 12 -9.53 7.44 5.79
CA ASP A 12 -10.67 7.01 6.61
C ASP A 12 -11.93 6.74 5.78
N LEU A 13 -12.24 7.58 4.79
CA LEU A 13 -13.36 7.35 3.86
C LEU A 13 -13.17 6.06 3.07
N ARG A 14 -11.98 5.84 2.51
CA ARG A 14 -11.67 4.61 1.76
C ARG A 14 -11.75 3.37 2.64
N LEU A 15 -11.31 3.46 3.90
CA LEU A 15 -11.42 2.35 4.85
C LEU A 15 -12.88 2.05 5.23
N ARG A 16 -13.73 3.08 5.37
CA ARG A 16 -15.17 2.90 5.61
C ARG A 16 -15.85 2.21 4.44
N LEU A 17 -15.56 2.64 3.20
CA LEU A 17 -16.07 1.99 2.00
C LEU A 17 -15.61 0.53 1.91
N PHE A 18 -14.33 0.28 2.16
CA PHE A 18 -13.79 -1.07 2.18
C PHE A 18 -14.47 -1.94 3.26
N LYS A 19 -14.68 -1.42 4.48
CA LYS A 19 -15.41 -2.13 5.54
C LYS A 19 -16.84 -2.44 5.13
N GLY A 20 -17.52 -1.52 4.44
CA GLY A 20 -18.86 -1.75 3.90
C GLY A 20 -18.88 -2.89 2.88
N LEU A 21 -17.96 -2.87 1.91
CA LEU A 21 -17.81 -3.95 0.92
C LEU A 21 -17.45 -5.28 1.59
N TYR A 22 -16.54 -5.27 2.55
CA TYR A 22 -16.16 -6.45 3.31
C TYR A 22 -17.36 -7.05 4.05
N GLY A 23 -18.12 -6.24 4.80
CA GLY A 23 -19.30 -6.71 5.53
C GLY A 23 -20.42 -7.25 4.62
N LEU A 24 -20.53 -6.75 3.38
CA LEU A 24 -21.53 -7.20 2.42
C LEU A 24 -21.20 -8.59 1.83
N PHE A 25 -19.91 -8.87 1.61
CA PHE A 25 -19.47 -10.09 0.93
C PHE A 25 -18.84 -11.16 1.84
N GLU A 26 -18.35 -10.82 3.03
CA GLU A 26 -17.84 -11.78 4.02
C GLU A 26 -18.84 -12.91 4.35
N PRO A 27 -20.15 -12.66 4.57
CA PRO A 27 -21.06 -13.72 4.99
C PRO A 27 -21.35 -14.77 3.90
N ILE A 28 -20.87 -14.58 2.66
CA ILE A 28 -21.15 -15.49 1.54
C ILE A 28 -20.08 -16.60 1.52
N PRO A 29 -20.42 -17.86 1.89
CA PRO A 29 -19.45 -18.93 2.07
C PRO A 29 -18.75 -19.36 0.76
N LEU A 30 -19.43 -19.20 -0.38
CA LEU A 30 -18.87 -19.47 -1.70
C LEU A 30 -17.74 -18.50 -2.07
N LEU A 31 -17.87 -17.22 -1.72
CA LEU A 31 -16.80 -16.24 -1.98
C LEU A 31 -15.61 -16.46 -1.05
N ALA A 32 -15.85 -16.87 0.20
CA ALA A 32 -14.78 -17.20 1.15
C ALA A 32 -13.96 -18.43 0.72
N SER A 33 -14.58 -19.43 0.07
CA SER A 33 -13.85 -20.61 -0.44
C SER A 33 -12.96 -20.26 -1.64
N VAL A 34 -13.43 -19.40 -2.54
CA VAL A 34 -12.62 -18.85 -3.64
C VAL A 34 -11.49 -17.97 -3.11
N GLY A 35 -11.80 -17.14 -2.11
CA GLY A 35 -10.83 -16.25 -1.45
C GLY A 35 -9.66 -16.99 -0.80
N ARG A 36 -9.91 -18.17 -0.20
CA ARG A 36 -8.85 -19.03 0.35
C ARG A 36 -7.79 -19.41 -0.67
N ARG A 37 -8.17 -19.63 -1.93
CA ARG A 37 -7.24 -20.00 -3.01
C ARG A 37 -6.50 -18.80 -3.59
N ALA A 38 -7.10 -17.61 -3.52
CA ALA A 38 -6.53 -16.36 -4.04
C ALA A 38 -5.65 -15.61 -3.03
N GLY A 39 -5.63 -16.03 -1.76
CA GLY A 39 -4.91 -15.36 -0.68
C GLY A 39 -3.39 -15.47 -0.79
N GLY A 40 -2.73 -14.42 -1.30
CA GLY A 40 -1.27 -14.31 -1.28
C GLY A 40 -0.72 -13.93 0.10
N GLY A 41 0.53 -14.31 0.40
CA GLY A 41 1.18 -14.02 1.69
C GLY A 41 1.34 -12.52 2.03
N ARG A 42 1.24 -11.63 1.04
CA ARG A 42 1.22 -10.17 1.26
C ARG A 42 -0.16 -9.68 1.72
N LEU A 43 -1.22 -10.22 1.12
CA LEU A 43 -2.60 -9.93 1.52
C LEU A 43 -2.89 -10.45 2.92
N SER A 44 -2.45 -11.68 3.22
CA SER A 44 -2.64 -12.29 4.55
C SER A 44 -2.01 -11.46 5.67
N ARG A 45 -0.75 -11.04 5.51
CA ARG A 45 -0.07 -10.16 6.47
C ARG A 45 -0.79 -8.83 6.67
N ALA A 46 -1.22 -8.20 5.58
CA ALA A 46 -1.94 -6.94 5.65
C ALA A 46 -3.33 -7.09 6.30
N ALA A 47 -4.07 -8.14 5.96
CA ALA A 47 -5.37 -8.42 6.56
C ALA A 47 -5.24 -8.65 8.07
N ALA A 48 -4.28 -9.47 8.50
CA ALA A 48 -4.00 -9.72 9.91
C ALA A 48 -3.64 -8.44 10.68
N TYR A 49 -2.81 -7.57 10.09
CA TYR A 49 -2.43 -6.28 10.70
C TYR A 49 -3.64 -5.37 10.99
N TYR A 50 -4.63 -5.35 10.08
CA TYR A 50 -5.85 -4.55 10.25
C TYR A 50 -7.01 -5.30 10.94
N GLY A 51 -6.79 -6.55 11.38
CA GLY A 51 -7.81 -7.36 12.08
C GLY A 51 -8.88 -7.96 11.17
N PHE A 52 -8.62 -8.10 9.86
CA PHE A 52 -9.52 -8.75 8.92
C PHE A 52 -9.10 -10.19 8.64
N LYS A 53 -10.09 -11.06 8.35
CA LYS A 53 -9.82 -12.41 7.84
C LYS A 53 -9.38 -12.33 6.37
N PRO A 54 -8.23 -12.90 5.98
CA PRO A 54 -7.72 -12.78 4.61
C PRO A 54 -8.65 -13.39 3.57
N GLU A 55 -9.37 -14.45 3.92
CA GLU A 55 -10.36 -15.12 3.07
C GLU A 55 -11.52 -14.18 2.74
N GLY A 56 -12.00 -13.43 3.73
CA GLY A 56 -13.08 -12.47 3.54
C GLY A 56 -12.66 -11.29 2.65
N VAL A 57 -11.40 -10.86 2.74
CA VAL A 57 -10.88 -9.78 1.89
C VAL A 57 -10.73 -10.22 0.43
N ALA A 58 -10.22 -11.43 0.21
CA ALA A 58 -10.14 -11.98 -1.14
C ALA A 58 -11.54 -12.26 -1.70
N GLY A 59 -12.46 -12.78 -0.87
CA GLY A 59 -13.85 -13.00 -1.23
C GLY A 59 -14.60 -11.71 -1.58
N SER A 60 -14.38 -10.62 -0.83
CA SER A 60 -14.97 -9.32 -1.14
C SER A 60 -14.43 -8.71 -2.42
N ALA A 61 -13.15 -8.90 -2.73
CA ALA A 61 -12.58 -8.51 -4.02
C ALA A 61 -13.26 -9.25 -5.19
N VAL A 62 -13.46 -10.57 -5.06
CA VAL A 62 -14.17 -11.38 -6.06
C VAL A 62 -15.63 -10.92 -6.17
N GLY A 63 -16.35 -10.80 -5.07
CA GLY A 63 -17.75 -10.33 -5.06
C GLY A 63 -17.91 -8.95 -5.72
N THR A 64 -17.02 -8.00 -5.39
CA THR A 64 -17.04 -6.67 -6.01
C THR A 64 -16.79 -6.73 -7.51
N SER A 65 -15.90 -7.61 -7.97
CA SER A 65 -15.65 -7.79 -9.41
C SER A 65 -16.82 -8.39 -10.16
N ILE A 66 -17.54 -9.35 -9.57
CA ILE A 66 -18.75 -9.95 -10.16
C ILE A 66 -19.86 -8.92 -10.25
N VAL A 67 -20.09 -8.13 -9.18
CA VAL A 67 -21.08 -7.04 -9.20
C VAL A 67 -20.68 -5.99 -10.23
N GLY A 68 -19.40 -5.63 -10.28
CA GLY A 68 -18.86 -4.73 -11.30
C GLY A 68 -19.14 -5.22 -12.72
N LEU A 69 -18.85 -6.49 -13.00
CA LEU A 69 -19.15 -7.12 -14.29
C LEU A 69 -20.63 -7.03 -14.65
N ALA A 70 -21.52 -7.37 -13.73
CA ALA A 70 -22.97 -7.33 -13.94
C ALA A 70 -23.47 -5.89 -14.18
N VAL A 71 -23.00 -4.93 -13.39
CA VAL A 71 -23.39 -3.52 -13.55
C VAL A 71 -22.88 -2.97 -14.88
N THR A 72 -21.62 -3.23 -15.25
CA THR A 72 -21.05 -2.75 -16.51
C THR A 72 -21.76 -3.38 -17.71
N THR A 73 -22.08 -4.67 -17.68
CA THR A 73 -22.85 -5.31 -18.76
C THR A 73 -24.26 -4.71 -18.90
N VAL A 74 -24.98 -4.50 -17.79
CA VAL A 74 -26.29 -3.84 -17.80
C VAL A 74 -26.18 -2.42 -18.39
N VAL A 75 -25.24 -1.61 -17.91
CA VAL A 75 -25.04 -0.23 -18.41
C VAL A 75 -24.73 -0.20 -19.90
N LEU A 76 -23.87 -1.10 -20.40
CA LEU A 76 -23.52 -1.15 -21.83
C LEU A 76 -24.68 -1.61 -22.71
N SER A 77 -25.52 -2.52 -22.22
CA SER A 77 -26.71 -2.98 -22.96
C SER A 77 -27.83 -1.93 -23.08
N LEU A 78 -27.82 -0.90 -22.22
CA LEU A 78 -28.77 0.22 -22.30
C LEU A 78 -28.37 1.26 -23.36
N ILE A 79 -27.16 1.16 -23.93
CA ILE A 79 -26.70 2.10 -24.96
C ILE A 79 -27.37 1.72 -26.29
N PRO A 80 -28.12 2.62 -26.94
CA PRO A 80 -28.91 2.29 -28.14
C PRO A 80 -28.08 2.02 -29.40
N TYR A 81 -26.77 2.25 -29.35
CA TYR A 81 -25.85 1.90 -30.44
C TYR A 81 -25.54 0.41 -30.43
N GLN A 82 -25.51 -0.20 -31.61
CA GLN A 82 -25.12 -1.61 -31.83
C GLN A 82 -23.61 -1.79 -31.58
N VAL A 83 -23.19 -1.68 -30.32
CA VAL A 83 -21.84 -2.02 -29.92
C VAL A 83 -21.69 -3.55 -30.06
N PRO A 84 -20.66 -4.05 -30.75
CA PRO A 84 -20.45 -5.48 -30.89
C PRO A 84 -20.40 -6.18 -29.53
N LEU A 85 -21.07 -7.32 -29.39
CA LEU A 85 -21.11 -8.09 -28.13
C LEU A 85 -19.70 -8.40 -27.60
N ALA A 86 -18.76 -8.70 -28.50
CA ALA A 86 -17.37 -8.95 -28.15
C ALA A 86 -16.71 -7.74 -27.46
N PHE A 87 -16.98 -6.52 -27.93
CA PHE A 87 -16.46 -5.29 -27.32
C PHE A 87 -17.06 -5.06 -25.93
N MET A 88 -18.38 -5.27 -25.78
CA MET A 88 -19.04 -5.16 -24.48
C MET A 88 -18.46 -6.15 -23.46
N ALA A 89 -18.24 -7.40 -23.87
CA ALA A 89 -17.68 -8.44 -23.02
C ALA A 89 -16.25 -8.11 -22.57
N VAL A 90 -15.40 -7.64 -23.49
CA VAL A 90 -14.03 -7.22 -23.16
C VAL A 90 -14.05 -6.06 -22.17
N LEU A 91 -14.86 -5.02 -22.42
CA LEU A 91 -14.93 -3.85 -21.54
C LEU A 91 -15.49 -4.19 -20.15
N ALA A 92 -16.50 -5.03 -20.07
CA ALA A 92 -17.03 -5.47 -18.78
C ALA A 92 -15.98 -6.30 -18.00
N LEU A 93 -15.29 -7.20 -18.69
CA LEU A 93 -14.24 -8.02 -18.09
C LEU A 93 -13.06 -7.17 -17.59
N THR A 94 -12.65 -6.14 -18.33
CA THR A 94 -11.59 -5.23 -17.88
C THR A 94 -12.00 -4.50 -16.62
N VAL A 95 -13.19 -3.91 -16.58
CA VAL A 95 -13.70 -3.23 -15.38
C VAL A 95 -13.75 -4.18 -14.17
N ALA A 96 -14.23 -5.41 -14.37
CA ALA A 96 -14.27 -6.43 -13.31
C ALA A 96 -12.87 -6.76 -12.77
N ILE A 97 -11.89 -6.97 -13.66
CA ILE A 97 -10.49 -7.21 -13.29
C ILE A 97 -9.92 -6.02 -12.53
N LEU A 98 -10.17 -4.78 -12.98
CA LEU A 98 -9.68 -3.58 -12.30
C LEU A 98 -10.26 -3.43 -10.89
N LEU A 99 -11.56 -3.68 -10.72
CA LEU A 99 -12.21 -3.66 -9.41
C LEU A 99 -11.64 -4.75 -8.48
N PHE A 100 -11.46 -5.97 -8.99
CA PHE A 100 -10.81 -7.05 -8.22
C PHE A 100 -9.44 -6.61 -7.73
N LEU A 101 -8.61 -6.09 -8.64
CA LEU A 101 -7.25 -5.66 -8.33
C LEU A 101 -7.23 -4.47 -7.36
N HIS A 102 -8.18 -3.54 -7.49
CA HIS A 102 -8.29 -2.39 -6.60
C HIS A 102 -8.58 -2.83 -5.16
N VAL A 103 -9.59 -3.68 -4.96
CA VAL A 103 -9.99 -4.15 -3.63
C VAL A 103 -8.92 -5.07 -3.04
N ALA A 104 -8.40 -6.02 -3.81
CA ALA A 104 -7.39 -6.98 -3.33
C ALA A 104 -6.06 -6.30 -2.95
N ASN A 105 -5.68 -5.21 -3.62
CA ASN A 105 -4.43 -4.50 -3.32
C ASN A 105 -4.61 -3.36 -2.31
N PHE A 106 -5.83 -3.05 -1.87
CA PHE A 106 -6.09 -1.94 -0.96
C PHE A 106 -5.32 -2.08 0.37
N LEU A 107 -5.53 -3.16 1.13
CA LEU A 107 -4.87 -3.37 2.42
C LEU A 107 -3.34 -3.50 2.29
N PRO A 108 -2.78 -4.31 1.37
CA PRO A 108 -1.33 -4.38 1.17
C PRO A 108 -0.73 -3.01 0.84
N SER A 109 -1.36 -2.26 -0.07
CA SER A 109 -0.83 -0.95 -0.47
C SER A 109 -0.88 0.08 0.66
N ARG A 110 -1.92 0.03 1.51
CA ARG A 110 -2.02 0.87 2.71
C ARG A 110 -0.91 0.53 3.71
N LEU A 111 -0.75 -0.75 4.06
CA LEU A 111 0.33 -1.20 4.95
C LEU A 111 1.71 -0.78 4.43
N ASP A 112 1.97 -0.94 3.13
CA ASP A 112 3.24 -0.53 2.53
C ASP A 112 3.45 0.99 2.60
N ARG A 113 2.39 1.81 2.53
CA ARG A 113 2.47 3.27 2.71
C ARG A 113 2.79 3.64 4.15
N GLU A 114 2.09 3.03 5.12
CA GLU A 114 2.35 3.24 6.55
C GLU A 114 3.80 2.87 6.90
N ARG A 115 4.25 1.67 6.49
CA ARG A 115 5.62 1.21 6.71
C ARG A 115 6.66 2.17 6.13
N ARG A 116 6.43 2.69 4.93
CA ARG A 116 7.35 3.64 4.28
C ARG A 116 7.40 4.97 5.01
N SER A 117 6.24 5.49 5.42
CA SER A 117 6.17 6.72 6.20
C SER A 117 6.95 6.56 7.51
N ILE A 118 6.69 5.49 8.27
CA ILE A 118 7.40 5.18 9.51
C ILE A 118 8.90 5.11 9.28
N THR A 119 9.36 4.31 8.30
CA THR A 119 10.79 4.15 8.01
C THR A 119 11.47 5.46 7.64
N ALA A 120 10.79 6.38 6.95
CA ALA A 120 11.35 7.68 6.61
C ALA A 120 11.61 8.55 7.85
N TYR A 121 10.73 8.48 8.87
CA TYR A 121 10.89 9.23 10.12
C TYR A 121 11.72 8.51 11.18
N THR A 122 12.05 7.22 10.98
CA THR A 122 12.83 6.41 11.93
C THR A 122 14.12 7.10 12.42
N PRO A 123 14.98 7.70 11.58
CA PRO A 123 16.20 8.34 12.07
C PRO A 123 15.93 9.49 13.04
N LEU A 124 14.87 10.28 12.80
CA LEU A 124 14.49 11.41 13.64
C LEU A 124 13.93 10.92 14.98
N ILE A 125 13.02 9.93 14.92
CA ILE A 125 12.43 9.31 16.11
C ILE A 125 13.52 8.72 16.99
N LEU A 126 14.47 7.97 16.40
CA LEU A 126 15.58 7.37 17.15
C LEU A 126 16.51 8.43 17.76
N HIS A 127 16.79 9.51 17.04
CA HIS A 127 17.57 10.62 17.56
C HIS A 127 16.92 11.25 18.80
N GLU A 128 15.61 11.48 18.73
CA GLU A 128 14.86 12.07 19.85
C GLU A 128 14.81 11.13 21.06
N ILE A 129 14.55 9.83 20.84
CA ILE A 129 14.61 8.81 21.90
C ILE A 129 16.00 8.78 22.55
N TYR A 130 17.06 8.71 21.74
CA TYR A 130 18.43 8.67 22.23
C TYR A 130 18.79 9.92 23.02
N PHE A 131 18.47 11.10 22.48
CA PHE A 131 18.75 12.38 23.13
C PHE A 131 18.14 12.45 24.53
N ILE A 132 16.87 12.07 24.68
CA ILE A 132 16.17 12.09 25.96
C ILE A 132 16.78 11.09 26.95
N LEU A 133 17.01 9.85 26.52
CA LEU A 133 17.57 8.82 27.40
C LEU A 133 19.02 9.14 27.81
N SER A 134 19.82 9.73 26.92
CA SER A 134 21.18 10.18 27.23
C SER A 134 21.20 11.34 28.25
N GLY A 135 20.16 12.18 28.24
CA GLY A 135 19.97 13.27 29.20
C GLY A 135 19.40 12.86 30.56
N ARG A 136 19.37 11.56 30.89
CA ARG A 136 18.70 10.97 32.07
C ARG A 136 17.17 11.10 32.07
N GLY A 137 16.57 11.33 30.91
CA GLY A 137 15.12 11.30 30.76
C GLY A 137 14.54 9.90 30.94
N THR A 138 13.27 9.85 31.32
CA THR A 138 12.53 8.60 31.51
C THR A 138 11.83 8.16 30.22
N ILE A 139 11.33 6.91 30.19
CA ILE A 139 10.49 6.42 29.08
C ILE A 139 9.22 7.28 28.92
N LEU A 140 8.70 7.87 30.00
CA LEU A 140 7.56 8.79 29.93
C LEU A 140 7.90 10.07 29.15
N ASP A 141 9.09 10.61 29.34
CA ASP A 141 9.57 11.79 28.61
C ASP A 141 9.71 11.46 27.13
N VAL A 142 10.21 10.27 26.81
CA VAL A 142 10.25 9.75 25.44
C VAL A 142 8.85 9.64 24.84
N LEU A 143 7.88 9.07 25.58
CA LEU A 143 6.50 8.95 25.12
C LEU A 143 5.88 10.32 24.82
N SER A 144 6.11 11.29 25.69
CA SER A 144 5.64 12.66 25.54
C SER A 144 6.26 13.38 24.34
N ALA A 145 7.58 13.31 24.20
CA ALA A 145 8.31 13.99 23.13
C ALA A 145 7.98 13.41 21.75
N VAL A 146 8.10 12.09 21.58
CA VAL A 146 7.76 11.42 20.30
C VAL A 146 6.26 11.55 20.00
N GLY A 147 5.41 11.53 21.03
CA GLY A 147 3.97 11.85 20.89
C GLY A 147 3.71 13.26 20.38
N SER A 148 4.58 14.22 20.72
CA SER A 148 4.45 15.63 20.33
C SER A 148 5.16 15.97 19.01
N GLY A 149 6.14 15.17 18.59
CA GLY A 149 7.00 15.41 17.42
C GLY A 149 6.33 15.43 16.05
N GLY A 150 5.06 15.03 15.93
CA GLY A 150 4.30 15.15 14.68
C GLY A 150 4.64 14.09 13.61
N TYR A 151 5.21 12.96 14.02
CA TYR A 151 5.50 11.83 13.15
C TYR A 151 4.21 11.09 12.75
N PRO A 152 3.92 10.92 11.44
CA PRO A 152 2.76 10.18 10.98
C PRO A 152 2.73 8.75 11.55
N TYR A 153 1.55 8.30 11.98
CA TYR A 153 1.29 7.00 12.63
C TYR A 153 1.95 6.83 14.01
N VAL A 154 3.24 7.14 14.14
CA VAL A 154 4.03 6.94 15.36
C VAL A 154 3.59 7.88 16.48
N SER A 155 3.48 9.19 16.23
CA SER A 155 3.10 10.15 17.29
C SER A 155 1.70 9.87 17.85
N ASN A 156 0.76 9.43 17.02
CA ASN A 156 -0.58 9.06 17.49
C ASN A 156 -0.55 7.80 18.36
N ALA A 157 0.25 6.79 17.99
CA ALA A 157 0.43 5.61 18.82
C ALA A 157 1.09 5.96 20.16
N PHE A 158 2.09 6.84 20.17
CA PHE A 158 2.78 7.29 21.38
C PHE A 158 1.87 8.12 22.30
N ARG A 159 1.01 8.99 21.76
CA ARG A 159 -0.02 9.68 22.55
C ARG A 159 -1.02 8.72 23.18
N SER A 160 -1.48 7.72 22.42
CA SER A 160 -2.39 6.69 22.93
C SER A 160 -1.73 5.87 24.05
N MET A 161 -0.45 5.50 23.89
CA MET A 161 0.32 4.86 24.96
C MET A 161 0.43 5.76 26.19
N LEU A 162 0.79 7.04 26.02
CA LEU A 162 0.88 7.99 27.12
C LEU A 162 -0.44 8.11 27.90
N GLN A 163 -1.58 8.15 27.21
CA GLN A 163 -2.91 8.15 27.84
C GLN A 163 -3.19 6.87 28.63
N ARG A 164 -2.85 5.70 28.09
CA ARG A 164 -2.97 4.41 28.79
C ARG A 164 -2.06 4.35 30.02
N THR A 165 -0.89 4.97 29.96
CA THR A 165 0.01 5.06 31.11
C THR A 165 -0.59 5.90 32.24
N PHE A 166 -1.29 7.00 31.93
CA PHE A 166 -2.03 7.76 32.94
C PHE A 166 -3.16 6.95 33.61
N ASN A 167 -3.65 5.92 32.93
CA ASN A 167 -4.64 4.97 33.49
C ASN A 167 -4.00 3.84 34.31
N GLY A 168 -2.68 3.89 34.58
CA GLY A 168 -1.96 2.93 35.41
C GLY A 168 -1.34 1.75 34.66
N GLU A 169 -1.38 1.73 33.32
CA GLU A 169 -0.67 0.71 32.54
C GLU A 169 0.84 1.01 32.47
N GLY A 170 1.70 0.00 32.67
CA GLY A 170 3.15 0.19 32.64
C GLY A 170 3.67 0.61 31.25
N PRO A 171 4.47 1.70 31.11
CA PRO A 171 4.90 2.22 29.82
C PRO A 171 5.79 1.24 29.05
N GLU A 172 6.59 0.44 29.75
CA GLU A 172 7.47 -0.58 29.16
C GLU A 172 6.67 -1.69 28.46
N ARG A 173 5.55 -2.11 29.07
CA ARG A 173 4.66 -3.13 28.52
C ARG A 173 3.96 -2.60 27.26
N LEU A 174 3.45 -1.37 27.32
CA LEU A 174 2.79 -0.71 26.19
C LEU A 174 3.75 -0.55 25.01
N LEU A 175 4.97 -0.10 25.30
CA LEU A 175 5.99 0.08 24.29
C LEU A 175 6.41 -1.26 23.66
N ARG A 176 6.52 -2.34 24.45
CA ARG A 176 6.78 -3.67 23.93
C ARG A 176 5.66 -4.16 23.01
N GLU A 177 4.39 -4.00 23.44
CA GLU A 177 3.22 -4.34 22.63
C GLU A 177 3.21 -3.56 21.30
N TYR A 178 3.57 -2.28 21.34
CA TYR A 178 3.71 -1.45 20.15
C TYR A 178 4.81 -1.95 19.21
N LEU A 179 5.99 -2.24 19.74
CA LEU A 179 7.13 -2.72 18.95
C LEU A 179 6.85 -4.08 18.29
N ASP A 180 6.13 -4.98 18.96
CA ASP A 180 5.74 -6.28 18.40
C ASP A 180 4.82 -6.14 17.18
N ARG A 181 3.95 -5.13 17.19
CA ARG A 181 3.03 -4.83 16.08
C ARG A 181 3.63 -3.88 15.04
N GLN A 182 4.84 -3.38 15.23
CA GLN A 182 5.39 -2.34 14.38
C GLN A 182 5.76 -2.89 12.99
N PRO A 183 5.21 -2.36 11.88
CA PRO A 183 5.48 -2.89 10.55
C PRO A 183 6.87 -2.54 10.03
N SER A 184 7.53 -1.51 10.59
CA SER A 184 8.92 -1.18 10.28
C SER A 184 9.88 -1.97 11.18
N GLU A 185 10.53 -2.96 10.59
CA GLU A 185 11.52 -3.77 11.29
C GLU A 185 12.72 -2.95 11.80
N ILE A 186 13.12 -1.90 11.08
CA ILE A 186 14.22 -1.02 11.45
C ILE A 186 13.88 -0.29 12.75
N LEU A 187 12.71 0.36 12.80
CA LEU A 187 12.29 1.05 14.01
C LEU A 187 12.12 0.05 15.16
N ARG A 188 11.52 -1.12 14.88
CA ARG A 188 11.33 -2.17 15.89
C ARG A 188 12.66 -2.58 16.53
N ARG A 189 13.66 -2.95 15.72
CA ARG A 189 14.98 -3.40 16.21
C ARG A 189 15.75 -2.28 16.90
N ALA A 190 15.77 -1.08 16.31
CA ALA A 190 16.52 0.05 16.86
C ALA A 190 15.90 0.57 18.16
N CYS A 191 14.58 0.74 18.23
CA CYS A 191 13.91 1.12 19.49
C CYS A 191 14.08 0.04 20.56
N ALA A 192 13.96 -1.25 20.20
CA ALA A 192 14.19 -2.32 21.16
C ALA A 192 15.62 -2.29 21.70
N GLY A 193 16.62 -2.04 20.84
CA GLY A 193 18.01 -1.86 21.23
C GLY A 193 18.20 -0.67 22.18
N LEU A 194 17.65 0.50 21.85
CA LEU A 194 17.82 1.71 22.67
C LEU A 194 17.10 1.63 24.03
N LEU A 195 15.94 0.97 24.10
CA LEU A 195 15.06 1.01 25.27
C LEU A 195 15.24 -0.19 26.20
N PHE A 196 15.71 -1.34 25.70
CA PHE A 196 15.87 -2.55 26.51
C PHE A 196 17.31 -2.98 26.76
N THR A 197 18.30 -2.36 26.10
CA THR A 197 19.72 -2.60 26.41
C THR A 197 20.15 -1.67 27.52
N ARG A 198 20.51 -2.21 28.69
CA ARG A 198 21.08 -1.44 29.80
C ARG A 198 22.50 -1.05 29.45
N GLY A 199 22.78 0.25 29.41
CA GLY A 199 24.10 0.78 29.04
C GLY A 199 24.17 1.07 27.54
N LEU A 200 23.71 2.26 27.16
CA LEU A 200 23.92 2.78 25.81
C LEU A 200 25.39 3.19 25.68
N GLU A 201 26.23 2.30 25.17
CA GLU A 201 27.50 2.75 24.62
C GLU A 201 27.19 3.65 23.43
N SER A 202 27.53 4.95 23.54
CA SER A 202 27.33 6.00 22.53
C SER A 202 27.63 5.52 21.10
N GLU A 203 28.66 4.67 20.95
CA GLU A 203 29.11 4.12 19.68
C GLU A 203 28.07 3.19 19.01
N THR A 204 27.38 2.34 19.77
CA THR A 204 26.34 1.44 19.24
C THR A 204 25.08 2.18 18.81
N ALA A 205 24.69 3.24 19.54
CA ALA A 205 23.55 4.08 19.19
C ALA A 205 23.83 4.88 17.90
N ILE A 206 25.02 5.49 17.81
CA ILE A 206 25.46 6.22 16.60
C ILE A 206 25.55 5.27 15.39
N ALA A 207 26.10 4.07 15.58
CA ALA A 207 26.16 3.05 14.53
C ALA A 207 24.76 2.64 14.04
N MET A 208 23.78 2.47 14.94
CA MET A 208 22.39 2.18 14.54
C MET A 208 21.74 3.34 13.77
N MET A 209 22.03 4.59 14.16
CA MET A 209 21.53 5.78 13.45
C MET A 209 22.15 5.92 12.06
N ASP A 210 23.44 5.67 11.92
CA ASP A 210 24.14 5.67 10.62
C ASP A 210 23.71 4.52 9.73
N LEU A 211 23.44 3.33 10.29
CA LEU A 211 22.82 2.23 9.56
C LEU A 211 21.44 2.61 9.04
N SER A 212 20.63 3.28 9.86
CA SER A 212 19.32 3.79 9.43
C SER A 212 19.44 4.82 8.31
N LYS A 213 20.40 5.76 8.38
CA LYS A 213 20.65 6.75 7.32
C LYS A 213 21.13 6.11 6.02
N ARG A 214 22.12 5.20 6.09
CA ARG A 214 22.64 4.47 4.92
C ARG A 214 21.58 3.61 4.27
N GLN A 215 20.71 2.96 5.05
CA GLN A 215 19.59 2.19 4.51
C GLN A 215 18.54 3.10 3.86
N VAL A 216 18.23 4.26 4.43
CA VAL A 216 17.33 5.24 3.79
C VAL A 216 17.93 5.73 2.47
N GLN A 217 19.21 6.09 2.43
CA GLN A 217 19.88 6.52 1.20
C GLN A 217 19.98 5.40 0.15
N GLY A 218 20.34 4.18 0.57
CA GLY A 218 20.38 3.00 -0.29
C GLY A 218 19.00 2.67 -0.86
N TYR A 219 17.96 2.80 -0.03
CA TYR A 219 16.57 2.65 -0.45
C TYR A 219 16.19 3.71 -1.49
N PHE A 220 16.49 5.00 -1.25
CA PHE A 220 16.20 6.06 -2.21
C PHE A 220 16.94 5.85 -3.53
N LYS A 221 18.22 5.49 -3.48
CA LYS A 221 19.03 5.22 -4.68
C LYS A 221 18.49 4.04 -5.48
N GLY A 222 18.12 2.95 -4.79
CA GLY A 222 17.47 1.79 -5.41
C GLY A 222 16.09 2.12 -5.99
N PHE A 223 15.31 2.94 -5.30
CA PHE A 223 14.01 3.41 -5.75
C PHE A 223 14.12 4.31 -6.99
N LEU A 224 15.08 5.24 -7.01
CA LEU A 224 15.38 6.11 -8.14
C LEU A 224 15.76 5.29 -9.37
N ARG A 225 16.71 4.36 -9.23
CA ARG A 225 17.14 3.48 -10.33
C ARG A 225 15.99 2.65 -10.88
N GLN A 226 15.13 2.14 -10.01
CA GLN A 226 13.94 1.40 -10.47
C GLN A 226 12.88 2.28 -11.13
N ILE A 227 12.72 3.53 -10.69
CA ILE A 227 11.87 4.48 -11.40
C ILE A 227 12.44 4.74 -12.78
N GLU A 228 13.75 4.93 -12.88
CA GLU A 228 14.45 5.18 -14.14
C GLU A 228 14.29 4.02 -15.11
N ASP A 229 14.61 2.79 -14.68
CA ASP A 229 14.44 1.55 -15.47
C ASP A 229 12.98 1.32 -15.90
N ARG A 230 12.02 1.75 -15.08
CA ARG A 230 10.59 1.57 -15.37
C ARG A 230 10.05 2.68 -16.26
N LEU A 231 10.47 3.92 -16.06
CA LEU A 231 10.12 5.02 -16.96
C LEU A 231 10.65 4.74 -18.35
N SER A 232 11.88 4.24 -18.48
CA SER A 232 12.43 3.88 -19.79
C SER A 232 11.61 2.78 -20.48
N ALA A 233 11.21 1.73 -19.76
CA ALA A 233 10.33 0.69 -20.30
C ALA A 233 8.92 1.21 -20.66
N LEU A 234 8.34 2.07 -19.81
CA LEU A 234 7.06 2.70 -20.07
C LEU A 234 7.14 3.58 -21.33
N PHE A 235 8.17 4.43 -21.44
CA PHE A 235 8.41 5.24 -22.62
C PHE A 235 8.59 4.38 -23.87
N ALA A 236 9.35 3.29 -23.78
CA ALA A 236 9.55 2.40 -24.91
C ALA A 236 8.21 1.83 -25.41
N ILE A 237 7.36 1.33 -24.52
CA ILE A 237 6.09 0.71 -24.91
C ILE A 237 5.07 1.75 -25.34
N THR A 238 5.00 2.89 -24.66
CA THR A 238 4.01 3.94 -24.94
C THR A 238 4.34 4.70 -26.22
N PHE A 239 5.61 4.79 -26.59
CA PHE A 239 6.06 5.50 -27.79
C PHE A 239 6.24 4.56 -29.00
N PHE A 240 6.95 3.44 -28.84
CA PHE A 240 7.25 2.58 -29.99
C PHE A 240 6.07 1.69 -30.40
N LEU A 241 5.26 1.18 -29.46
CA LEU A 241 4.18 0.26 -29.80
C LEU A 241 3.10 0.92 -30.69
N PRO A 242 2.58 2.13 -30.36
CA PRO A 242 1.63 2.81 -31.23
C PRO A 242 2.25 3.18 -32.58
N THR A 243 3.51 3.60 -32.60
CA THR A 243 4.22 3.98 -33.82
C THR A 243 4.35 2.80 -34.80
N ILE A 244 4.74 1.62 -34.30
CA ILE A 244 4.84 0.40 -35.12
C ILE A 244 3.47 0.00 -35.66
N VAL A 245 2.42 0.10 -34.84
CA VAL A 245 1.07 -0.26 -35.26
C VAL A 245 0.51 0.68 -36.31
N VAL A 246 0.76 1.99 -36.16
CA VAL A 246 0.43 2.98 -37.19
C VAL A 246 1.17 2.65 -38.49
N LEU A 247 2.47 2.36 -38.44
CA LEU A 247 3.27 1.97 -39.61
C LEU A 247 2.74 0.71 -40.32
N VAL A 248 2.41 -0.34 -39.56
CA VAL A 248 1.86 -1.59 -40.12
C VAL A 248 0.47 -1.37 -40.72
N ALA A 249 -0.37 -0.56 -40.07
CA ALA A 249 -1.70 -0.22 -40.57
C ALA A 249 -1.66 0.54 -41.89
N PHE A 250 -0.73 1.50 -42.02
CA PHE A 250 -0.49 2.19 -43.28
C PHE A 250 -0.02 1.25 -44.41
N GLY A 251 0.63 0.14 -44.08
CA GLY A 251 1.15 -0.80 -45.07
C GLY A 251 0.14 -1.84 -45.60
N GLN A 252 -1.05 -1.98 -44.99
CA GLN A 252 -2.00 -3.06 -45.32
C GLN A 252 -3.40 -2.57 -45.77
N ASP A 253 -3.60 -1.28 -45.99
CA ASP A 253 -4.90 -0.69 -46.39
C ASP A 253 -6.09 -1.16 -45.51
N ILE A 254 -5.84 -1.42 -44.23
CA ILE A 254 -6.86 -1.85 -43.27
C ILE A 254 -7.76 -0.65 -42.94
N ALA A 255 -9.07 -0.90 -42.83
CA ALA A 255 -10.03 0.12 -42.38
C ALA A 255 -9.67 0.62 -40.97
N TRP A 256 -9.15 1.85 -40.90
CA TRP A 256 -8.68 2.50 -39.67
C TRP A 256 -9.66 2.44 -38.50
N VAL A 257 -10.96 2.52 -38.80
CA VAL A 257 -12.03 2.57 -37.79
C VAL A 257 -12.14 1.26 -37.02
N GLU A 258 -12.09 0.11 -37.70
CA GLU A 258 -12.21 -1.20 -37.04
C GLU A 258 -10.97 -1.53 -36.21
N MET A 259 -9.79 -1.19 -36.73
CA MET A 259 -8.53 -1.41 -36.04
C MET A 259 -8.42 -0.53 -34.78
N LEU A 260 -8.73 0.77 -34.89
CA LEU A 260 -8.69 1.70 -33.75
C LEU A 260 -9.66 1.28 -32.63
N THR A 261 -10.83 0.76 -32.99
CA THR A 261 -11.86 0.36 -32.02
C THR A 261 -11.39 -0.81 -31.14
N LEU A 262 -10.62 -1.76 -31.68
CA LEU A 262 -10.06 -2.87 -30.91
C LEU A 262 -8.74 -2.48 -30.22
N TRP A 263 -7.94 -1.65 -30.88
CA TRP A 263 -6.58 -1.34 -30.44
C TRP A 263 -6.55 -0.38 -29.24
N VAL A 264 -7.45 0.62 -29.20
CA VAL A 264 -7.51 1.58 -28.09
C VAL A 264 -7.81 0.89 -26.74
N PRO A 265 -8.82 0.01 -26.62
CA PRO A 265 -9.03 -0.76 -25.40
C PRO A 265 -7.86 -1.69 -25.07
N ALA A 266 -7.31 -2.40 -26.06
CA ALA A 266 -6.19 -3.31 -25.85
C ALA A 266 -4.94 -2.59 -25.34
N TYR A 267 -4.65 -1.42 -25.92
CA TYR A 267 -3.53 -0.58 -25.54
C TYR A 267 -3.71 0.05 -24.16
N THR A 268 -4.89 0.59 -23.87
CA THR A 268 -5.19 1.12 -22.53
C THR A 268 -5.08 0.04 -21.47
N LEU A 269 -5.56 -1.18 -21.76
CA LEU A 269 -5.41 -2.35 -20.89
C LEU A 269 -3.94 -2.73 -20.71
N LEU A 270 -3.13 -2.71 -21.78
CA LEU A 270 -1.70 -3.00 -21.73
C LEU A 270 -0.92 -1.96 -20.92
N VAL A 271 -1.19 -0.67 -21.14
CA VAL A 271 -0.61 0.44 -20.37
C VAL A 271 -1.02 0.33 -18.91
N ASP A 272 -2.27 0.01 -18.62
CA ASP A 272 -2.74 -0.13 -17.24
C ASP A 272 -2.19 -1.40 -16.57
N LEU A 273 -2.00 -2.49 -17.32
CA LEU A 273 -1.28 -3.69 -16.84
C LEU A 273 0.16 -3.35 -16.50
N LEU A 274 0.85 -2.61 -17.38
CA LEU A 274 2.22 -2.15 -17.14
C LEU A 274 2.30 -1.22 -15.95
N TYR A 275 1.41 -0.22 -15.87
CA TYR A 275 1.34 0.72 -14.77
C TYR A 275 1.08 -0.01 -13.44
N ASN A 276 0.11 -0.92 -13.42
CA ASN A 276 -0.20 -1.73 -12.24
C ASN A 276 0.92 -2.71 -11.89
N ASN A 277 1.59 -3.32 -12.86
CA ASN A 277 2.71 -4.23 -12.61
C ASN A 277 3.94 -3.47 -12.12
N MET A 278 4.21 -2.28 -12.66
CA MET A 278 5.23 -1.35 -12.16
C MET A 278 4.93 -0.85 -10.75
N LEU A 279 3.66 -0.59 -10.43
CA LEU A 279 3.23 -0.27 -9.07
C LEU A 279 3.29 -1.47 -8.12
N ARG A 280 3.10 -2.71 -8.60
CA ARG A 280 3.20 -3.94 -7.79
C ARG A 280 4.63 -4.42 -7.57
N ALA A 281 5.55 -4.17 -8.49
CA ALA A 281 6.97 -4.45 -8.29
C ALA A 281 7.58 -3.58 -7.18
N ARG A 282 6.95 -2.43 -6.87
CA ARG A 282 7.20 -1.59 -5.67
C ARG A 282 7.04 -2.33 -4.34
N ALA A 283 6.46 -3.52 -4.38
CA ALA A 283 5.89 -4.20 -3.24
C ALA A 283 6.65 -5.50 -2.88
N ARG A 284 7.51 -6.00 -3.79
CA ARG A 284 8.43 -7.13 -3.52
C ARG A 284 9.74 -6.70 -2.83
N LEU A 285 10.11 -5.42 -2.91
CA LEU A 285 11.31 -4.87 -2.25
C LEU A 285 11.04 -4.34 -0.83
N VAL A 286 9.79 -4.45 -0.39
CA VAL A 286 9.36 -4.22 0.99
C VAL A 286 9.24 -5.58 1.71
N GLY A 287 9.72 -6.68 1.11
CA GLY A 287 9.95 -7.95 1.79
C GLY A 287 11.26 -7.88 2.56
#